data_AF-A0A139X9T3-F1
#
_entry.id   AF-A0A139X9T3-F1
#
_cell.length_a   1.000
_cell.length_b   1.000
_cell.length_c   1.000
_cell.angle_alpha   90.00
_cell.angle_beta   90.00
_cell.angle_gamma   90.00
#
_symmetry.space_group_name_H-M   'P 1'
#
loop_
_entity.id
_entity.type
_entity.pdbx_description
1 polymer ?
#
loop_
_entity_poly.entity_id
_entity_poly.type
_entity_poly.pdbx_seq_one_letter_code
_entity_poly.pdbx_strand_id
1 'polypeptide(L)' 'MRSQVLPNPLTNEFIHDIQEVLSGLVKVVVKTQDLQKVLLNGGSPCTVQEMKKRFDDYLSDLAKGKDPGKVRIVVE' A
#
# COMPACT_ATOMS: atom_id res chain seq x y z
N MET A 1 -8.85 -24.05 -13.95
CA MET A 1 -8.99 -22.69 -13.38
C MET A 1 -10.27 -22.64 -12.57
N ARG A 2 -10.21 -22.39 -11.26
CA ARG A 2 -11.43 -22.13 -10.48
C ARG A 2 -11.94 -20.76 -10.88
N SER A 3 -13.15 -20.69 -11.43
CA SER A 3 -13.82 -19.44 -11.76
C SER A 3 -14.02 -18.63 -10.48
N GLN A 4 -13.39 -17.45 -10.38
CA GLN A 4 -13.67 -16.47 -9.34
C GLN A 4 -15.00 -15.78 -9.65
N VAL A 5 -16.09 -16.55 -9.65
CA VAL A 5 -17.44 -16.03 -9.81
C VAL A 5 -17.99 -15.70 -8.44
N LEU A 6 -18.58 -14.51 -8.35
CA LEU A 6 -19.30 -14.10 -7.16
C LEU A 6 -20.47 -15.06 -6.90
N PRO A 7 -20.74 -15.40 -5.63
CA PRO A 7 -21.89 -16.22 -5.29
C PRO A 7 -23.18 -15.51 -5.72
N ASN A 8 -24.12 -16.28 -6.27
CA ASN A 8 -25.44 -15.79 -6.64
C ASN A 8 -26.51 -16.68 -5.98
N PRO A 9 -27.42 -16.13 -5.16
CA PRO A 9 -27.54 -14.71 -4.79
C PRO A 9 -26.41 -14.25 -3.85
N LEU A 10 -26.08 -12.97 -3.91
CA LEU A 10 -25.24 -12.33 -2.90
C LEU A 10 -26.05 -12.22 -1.60
N THR A 11 -25.63 -12.92 -0.54
CA THR A 11 -26.28 -12.83 0.76
C THR A 11 -25.89 -11.54 1.47
N ASN A 12 -26.77 -11.04 2.34
CA ASN A 12 -26.47 -9.85 3.15
C ASN A 12 -25.25 -10.07 4.06
N GLU A 13 -25.06 -11.28 4.59
CA GLU A 13 -23.86 -11.65 5.34
C GLU A 13 -22.60 -11.52 4.47
N PHE A 14 -22.58 -12.09 3.26
CA PHE A 14 -21.44 -11.99 2.35
C PHE A 14 -21.12 -10.53 2.00
N ILE A 15 -22.14 -9.72 1.74
CA ILE A 15 -21.96 -8.29 1.45
C ILE A 15 -21.36 -7.57 2.67
N HIS A 16 -21.86 -7.87 3.88
CA HIS A 16 -21.38 -7.27 5.11
C HIS A 16 -19.92 -7.63 5.38
N ASP A 17 -19.55 -8.90 5.26
CA ASP A 17 -18.19 -9.38 5.47
C ASP A 17 -17.20 -8.75 4.48
N ILE A 18 -17.58 -8.65 3.20
CA ILE A 18 -16.75 -8.01 2.19
C ILE A 18 -16.64 -6.50 2.47
N GLN A 19 -17.73 -5.84 2.87
CA GLN A 19 -17.68 -4.43 3.26
C GLN A 19 -16.78 -4.20 4.47
N GLU A 20 -16.82 -5.06 5.48
CA GLU A 20 -15.96 -4.96 6.66
C GLU A 20 -14.48 -5.17 6.29
N VAL A 21 -14.18 -6.21 5.52
CA VAL A 21 -12.80 -6.50 5.04
C VAL A 21 -12.25 -5.35 4.19
N LEU A 22 -13.09 -4.76 3.33
CA LEU A 22 -12.68 -3.66 2.45
C LEU A 22 -12.72 -2.28 3.14
N SER A 23 -13.49 -2.11 4.21
CA SER A 23 -13.72 -0.81 4.90
C SER A 23 -12.45 -0.17 5.44
N GLY A 24 -11.44 -0.98 5.76
CA GLY A 24 -10.17 -0.48 6.26
C GLY A 24 -9.11 -0.28 5.19
N LEU A 25 -9.37 -0.59 3.92
CA LEU A 25 -8.37 -0.44 2.86
C LEU A 25 -8.14 1.04 2.52
N VAL A 26 -6.93 1.52 2.80
CA VAL A 26 -6.55 2.91 2.52
C VAL A 26 -5.64 2.95 1.29
N LYS A 27 -6.14 3.50 0.18
CA LYS A 27 -5.34 3.78 -1.01
C LYS A 27 -4.37 4.93 -0.72
N VAL A 28 -3.08 4.70 -0.98
CA VAL A 28 -2.03 5.71 -0.91
C VAL A 28 -1.37 5.80 -2.28
N VAL A 29 -1.49 6.95 -2.92
CA VAL A 29 -0.84 7.21 -4.20
C VAL A 29 0.55 7.80 -3.94
N VAL A 30 1.56 7.22 -4.58
CA VAL A 30 2.94 7.68 -4.55
C VAL A 30 3.32 8.11 -5.95
N LYS A 31 3.71 9.37 -6.10
CA LYS A 31 4.23 9.87 -7.38
C LYS A 31 5.69 9.44 -7.54
N THR A 32 6.06 9.02 -8.74
CA THR A 32 7.43 8.60 -9.06
C THR A 32 8.46 9.68 -8.73
N GLN A 33 8.12 10.96 -8.92
CA GLN A 33 9.01 12.09 -8.59
C GLN A 33 9.26 12.21 -7.07
N ASP A 34 8.25 11.96 -6.25
CA ASP A 34 8.39 12.03 -4.79
C ASP A 34 9.21 10.83 -4.28
N LEU A 35 8.97 9.64 -4.85
CA LEU A 35 9.80 8.47 -4.58
C LEU A 35 11.28 8.72 -4.95
N GLN A 36 11.54 9.29 -6.13
CA GLN A 36 12.90 9.63 -6.55
C GLN A 36 13.56 10.62 -5.59
N LYS A 37 12.86 11.68 -5.17
CA LYS A 37 13.37 12.65 -4.18
C LYS A 37 13.75 11.97 -2.88
N VAL A 38 12.92 11.04 -2.38
CA VAL A 38 13.17 10.37 -1.10
C VAL A 38 14.33 9.38 -1.19
N LEU A 39 14.46 8.64 -2.30
CA LEU A 39 15.59 7.72 -2.49
C LEU A 39 16.93 8.47 -2.60
N LEU A 40 16.91 9.69 -3.16
CA LEU A 40 18.09 10.54 -3.29
C LEU A 40 18.34 11.43 -2.07
N ASN A 41 17.42 11.46 -1.10
CA ASN A 41 17.57 12.26 0.12
C ASN A 41 18.74 11.71 0.95
N GLY A 42 19.74 12.55 1.20
CA GLY A 42 21.01 12.14 1.83
C GLY A 42 22.18 12.03 0.86
N GLY A 43 21.98 12.39 -0.42
CA GLY A 43 23.05 12.55 -1.40
C GLY A 43 23.45 11.28 -2.13
N SER A 44 24.30 11.47 -3.15
CA SER A 44 24.94 10.43 -3.96
C SER A 44 26.46 10.56 -3.79
N PRO A 45 27.22 9.43 -3.76
CA PRO A 45 26.74 8.05 -3.84
C PRO A 45 26.16 7.54 -2.51
N CYS A 46 25.24 6.58 -2.59
CA CYS A 46 24.76 5.83 -1.43
C CYS A 46 24.97 4.33 -1.63
N THR A 47 25.12 3.61 -0.53
CA THR A 47 25.16 2.15 -0.49
C THR A 47 23.77 1.57 -0.72
N VAL A 48 23.72 0.28 -1.07
CA VAL A 48 22.45 -0.48 -1.17
C VAL A 48 21.69 -0.48 0.16
N GLN A 49 22.41 -0.52 1.28
CA GLN A 49 21.81 -0.57 2.61
C GLN A 49 21.12 0.76 2.97
N GLU A 50 21.74 1.88 2.64
CA GLU A 50 21.13 3.21 2.79
C GLU A 50 19.91 3.37 1.88
N MET A 51 19.97 2.89 0.65
CA MET A 51 18.84 2.94 -0.29
C MET A 51 17.60 2.20 0.26
N LYS A 52 17.81 0.99 0.81
CA LYS A 52 16.73 0.21 1.44
C LYS A 52 16.15 0.94 2.65
N LYS A 53 17.02 1.44 3.53
CA LYS A 53 16.60 2.18 4.73
C LYS A 53 15.73 3.39 4.37
N ARG A 54 16.15 4.20 3.38
CA ARG A 54 15.39 5.37 2.91
C ARG A 54 14.00 4.99 2.42
N PHE A 55 13.90 3.87 1.69
CA PHE A 55 12.62 3.36 1.21
C PHE A 55 11.73 2.85 2.35
N ASP A 56 12.30 2.09 3.30
CA ASP A 56 11.55 1.58 4.45
C ASP A 56 11.03 2.71 5.35
N ASP A 57 11.87 3.72 5.61
CA ASP A 57 11.50 4.92 6.37
C ASP A 57 10.34 5.66 5.68
N TYR A 58 10.40 5.82 4.36
CA TYR A 58 9.34 6.43 3.56
C TYR A 58 8.01 5.67 3.62
N LEU A 59 8.06 4.35 3.47
CA LEU A 59 6.87 3.49 3.58
C LEU A 59 6.25 3.57 4.96
N SER A 60 7.08 3.60 6.00
CA SER A 60 6.66 3.73 7.39
C SER A 60 5.95 5.06 7.63
N ASP A 61 6.47 6.15 7.07
CA ASP A 61 5.83 7.47 7.14
C ASP A 61 4.48 7.51 6.40
N LEU A 62 4.38 6.90 5.22
CA LEU A 62 3.11 6.82 4.47
C LEU A 62 2.03 6.01 5.20
N ALA A 63 2.45 4.98 5.94
CA ALA A 63 1.59 4.10 6.72
C ALA A 63 1.33 4.64 8.15
N LYS A 64 1.95 5.75 8.54
CA LYS A 64 1.80 6.32 9.89
C LYS A 64 0.34 6.64 10.20
N GLY A 65 -0.13 6.14 11.35
CA GLY A 65 -1.52 6.29 11.79
C GLY A 65 -2.54 5.43 11.02
N LYS A 66 -2.07 4.52 10.16
CA LYS A 66 -2.91 3.54 9.43
C LYS A 66 -2.52 2.13 9.85
N ASP A 67 -3.42 1.18 9.62
CA ASP A 67 -3.09 -0.24 9.70
C ASP A 67 -2.27 -0.63 8.45
N PRO A 68 -0.98 -1.00 8.59
CA PRO A 68 -0.14 -1.35 7.45
C PRO A 68 -0.71 -2.51 6.60
N GLY A 69 -1.43 -3.45 7.22
CA GLY A 69 -2.05 -4.58 6.52
C GLY A 69 -3.13 -4.13 5.54
N LYS A 70 -3.71 -2.96 5.78
CA LYS A 70 -4.78 -2.38 4.97
C LYS A 70 -4.34 -1.20 4.09
N VAL A 71 -3.09 -0.76 4.17
CA VAL A 71 -2.56 0.23 3.23
C VAL A 71 -2.32 -0.43 1.85
N ARG A 72 -2.76 0.23 0.79
CA ARG A 72 -2.53 -0.18 -0.60
C ARG A 72 -1.81 0.94 -1.33
N ILE A 73 -0.53 0.72 -1.61
CA ILE A 73 0.33 1.67 -2.29
C ILE A 73 0.15 1.51 -3.80
N VAL A 74 -0.13 2.62 -4.47
CA VAL A 74 -0.21 2.72 -5.92
C VAL A 74 0.84 3.71 -6.38
N VAL A 75 1.73 3.30 -7.29
CA VAL A 75 2.76 4.16 -7.85
C VAL A 75 2.27 4.72 -9.19
N GLU A 76 2.37 6.04 -9.36
CA GLU A 76 1.99 6.79 -10.57
C GLU A 76 3.18 7.55 -11.17
#